data_AF-A0A6N7B748-F1
#
_entry.id   AF-A0A6N7B748-F1
#
_cell.length_a   1.000
_cell.length_b   1.000
_cell.length_c   1.000
_cell.angle_alpha   90.00
_cell.angle_beta   90.00
_cell.angle_gamma   90.00
#
_symmetry.space_group_name_H-M   'P 1'
#
loop_
_entity.id
_entity.type
_entity.pdbx_description
1 polymer ?
#
loop_
_entity_poly.entity_id
_entity_poly.type
_entity_poly.pdbx_seq_one_letter_code
_entity_poly.pdbx_strand_id
1 'polypeptide(L)'
;MHSCADVKAWKSVQVLAGSIIETLLIDYLSATKNTERPSKDPLKLDLAEAISICRKEKVLSDRTADLCSVIKSYRNLIHPGRMLRLGEQAPDQGSATIATALIEMITNELAETMRASVGLTAEQILSKIQRDANSLNILKHLLVEVSEHEKIRLLLELIPSAHQEVIEDDSIVEFDEFVKRKKHLELAYQVILDSVSDEARKRIASEYVRVLREEDGQTVQRYGKAFFKPRDMKFLSGSSKLMVSEHLLGNMPPVFNSESSFNVATGLAGYLDSSLISKWLDPFVRTLVSSLDDSIKTRCRATLIMETWLIGNENLQALLKRLDTYISIYKSNNDSVKSELIQSIRNEIEIDNTI
;
A
#
# COMPACT_ATOMS: atom_id res chain seq x y z
N MET A 1 -25.96 -16.33 -15.35
CA MET A 1 -26.89 -17.42 -14.97
C MET A 1 -28.32 -17.15 -15.44
N HIS A 2 -28.90 -15.98 -15.13
CA HIS A 2 -30.22 -15.55 -15.63
C HIS A 2 -30.38 -15.70 -17.15
N SER A 3 -29.41 -15.24 -17.95
CA SER A 3 -29.47 -15.39 -19.42
C SER A 3 -29.56 -16.84 -19.89
N CYS A 4 -28.98 -17.81 -19.16
CA CYS A 4 -29.13 -19.23 -19.46
C CYS A 4 -30.52 -19.76 -19.10
N ALA A 5 -31.10 -19.26 -18.00
CA ALA A 5 -32.45 -19.59 -17.59
C ALA A 5 -33.49 -19.04 -18.59
N ASP A 6 -33.30 -17.82 -19.08
CA ASP A 6 -34.20 -17.16 -20.04
C ASP A 6 -34.34 -17.94 -21.36
N VAL A 7 -33.24 -18.53 -21.83
CA VAL A 7 -33.22 -19.39 -23.02
C VAL A 7 -33.47 -20.87 -22.71
N LYS A 8 -33.90 -21.19 -21.49
CA LYS A 8 -34.24 -22.56 -21.03
C LYS A 8 -33.07 -23.55 -21.07
N ALA A 9 -31.84 -23.05 -20.97
CA ALA A 9 -30.62 -23.88 -20.89
C ALA A 9 -30.36 -24.36 -19.45
N TRP A 10 -31.28 -25.15 -18.89
CA TRP A 10 -31.28 -25.59 -17.49
C TRP A 10 -30.01 -26.33 -17.08
N LYS A 11 -29.49 -27.17 -17.98
CA LYS A 11 -28.22 -27.87 -17.77
C LYS A 11 -27.07 -26.89 -17.56
N SER A 12 -27.00 -25.82 -18.35
CA SER A 12 -25.97 -24.79 -18.22
C SER A 12 -26.12 -24.03 -16.91
N VAL A 13 -27.35 -23.73 -16.48
CA VAL A 13 -27.61 -23.09 -15.18
C VAL A 13 -27.04 -23.94 -14.04
N GLN A 14 -27.32 -25.25 -14.03
CA GLN A 14 -26.82 -26.16 -13.00
C GLN A 14 -25.29 -26.28 -12.97
N VAL A 15 -24.67 -26.43 -14.14
CA VAL A 15 -23.21 -26.55 -14.23
C VAL A 15 -22.53 -25.28 -13.74
N LEU A 16 -23.03 -24.11 -14.17
CA LEU A 16 -22.55 -22.82 -13.69
C LEU A 16 -22.75 -22.64 -12.19
N ALA A 17 -23.91 -23.03 -11.66
CA ALA A 17 -24.19 -22.92 -10.23
C ALA A 17 -23.18 -23.71 -9.39
N GLY A 18 -22.89 -24.96 -9.79
CA GLY A 18 -21.88 -25.77 -9.11
C GLY A 18 -20.47 -25.16 -9.15
N SER A 19 -20.09 -24.55 -10.27
CA SER A 19 -18.82 -23.82 -10.38
C SER A 19 -18.77 -22.55 -9.52
N ILE A 20 -19.84 -21.75 -9.51
CA ILE A 20 -19.93 -20.53 -8.68
C ILE A 20 -19.82 -20.90 -7.20
N ILE A 21 -20.55 -21.93 -6.76
CA ILE A 21 -20.49 -22.40 -5.38
C ILE A 21 -19.07 -22.84 -5.01
N GLU A 22 -18.41 -23.62 -5.88
CA GLU A 22 -17.02 -24.01 -5.64
C GLU A 22 -16.12 -22.79 -5.48
N THR A 23 -16.19 -21.82 -6.40
CA THR A 23 -15.40 -20.59 -6.31
C THR A 23 -15.65 -19.83 -5.01
N LEU A 24 -16.91 -19.60 -4.64
CA LEU A 24 -17.26 -18.88 -3.41
C LEU A 24 -16.70 -19.54 -2.14
N LEU A 25 -16.77 -20.86 -2.05
CA LEU A 25 -16.26 -21.59 -0.89
C LEU A 25 -14.72 -21.59 -0.87
N ILE A 26 -14.06 -21.77 -2.01
CA ILE A 26 -12.60 -21.72 -2.10
C ILE A 26 -12.06 -20.32 -1.78
N ASP A 27 -12.72 -19.27 -2.26
CA ASP A 27 -12.35 -17.89 -1.96
C ASP A 27 -12.44 -17.62 -0.46
N TYR A 28 -13.55 -18.02 0.18
CA TYR A 28 -13.71 -17.91 1.63
C TYR A 28 -12.60 -18.66 2.39
N LEU A 29 -12.32 -19.91 2.01
CA LEU A 29 -11.31 -20.74 2.67
C LEU A 29 -9.89 -20.20 2.47
N SER A 30 -9.63 -19.51 1.36
CA SER A 30 -8.34 -18.87 1.07
C SER A 30 -8.17 -17.55 1.81
N ALA A 31 -9.25 -16.79 1.98
CA ALA A 31 -9.24 -15.48 2.64
C ALA A 31 -9.20 -15.56 4.18
N THR A 32 -9.66 -16.67 4.74
CA THR A 32 -9.75 -16.86 6.20
C THR A 32 -8.70 -17.85 6.71
N LYS A 33 -8.26 -17.70 7.95
CA LYS A 33 -7.40 -18.68 8.62
C LYS A 33 -8.14 -19.34 9.76
N ASN A 34 -8.12 -20.67 9.83
CA ASN A 34 -8.62 -21.43 10.95
C ASN A 34 -7.61 -22.55 11.27
N THR A 35 -7.14 -22.58 12.52
CA THR A 35 -6.10 -23.52 12.99
C THR A 35 -6.54 -24.98 12.98
N GLU A 36 -7.85 -25.24 12.93
CA GLU A 36 -8.41 -26.60 12.87
C GLU A 36 -8.61 -27.12 11.43
N ARG A 37 -8.26 -26.31 10.41
CA ARG A 37 -8.33 -26.72 9.01
C ARG A 37 -7.21 -27.72 8.68
N PRO A 38 -7.47 -28.67 7.76
CA PRO A 38 -6.40 -29.48 7.18
C PRO A 38 -5.35 -28.57 6.52
N SER A 39 -4.06 -28.93 6.61
CA SER A 39 -2.93 -28.22 5.95
C SER A 39 -2.96 -28.27 4.41
N LYS A 40 -4.07 -28.71 3.80
CA LYS A 40 -4.22 -28.82 2.36
C LYS A 40 -4.52 -27.43 1.80
N ASP A 41 -3.79 -27.06 0.75
CA ASP A 41 -4.02 -25.84 -0.03
C ASP A 41 -5.49 -25.78 -0.50
N PRO A 42 -6.25 -24.71 -0.19
CA PRO A 42 -7.64 -24.57 -0.62
C PRO A 42 -7.85 -24.78 -2.12
N LEU A 43 -6.90 -24.35 -2.96
CA LEU A 43 -6.98 -24.51 -4.41
C LEU A 43 -6.90 -25.96 -4.88
N LYS A 44 -6.55 -26.89 -3.99
CA LYS A 44 -6.48 -28.34 -4.26
C LYS A 44 -7.66 -29.11 -3.66
N LEU A 45 -8.62 -28.42 -3.03
CA LEU A 45 -9.82 -29.03 -2.50
C LEU A 45 -10.81 -29.32 -3.63
N ASP A 46 -11.47 -30.46 -3.57
CA ASP A 46 -12.67 -30.66 -4.37
C ASP A 46 -13.89 -29.99 -3.70
N LEU A 47 -14.96 -29.77 -4.48
CA LEU A 47 -16.18 -29.14 -3.97
C LEU A 47 -16.76 -29.83 -2.72
N ALA A 48 -16.67 -31.16 -2.59
CA ALA A 48 -17.19 -31.85 -1.40
C ALA A 48 -16.32 -31.64 -0.17
N GLU A 49 -14.99 -31.63 -0.34
CA GLU A 49 -14.07 -31.26 0.72
C GLU A 49 -14.35 -29.81 1.18
N ALA A 50 -14.51 -28.88 0.24
CA ALA A 50 -14.83 -27.48 0.54
C ALA A 50 -16.14 -27.32 1.31
N ILE A 51 -17.23 -27.98 0.88
CA ILE A 51 -18.52 -27.99 1.58
C ILE A 51 -18.38 -28.56 2.99
N SER A 52 -17.66 -29.68 3.13
CA SER A 52 -17.46 -30.36 4.43
C SER A 52 -16.71 -29.47 5.42
N ILE A 53 -15.65 -28.79 4.97
CA ILE A 53 -14.90 -27.85 5.80
C ILE A 53 -15.79 -26.66 6.21
N CYS A 54 -16.49 -26.03 5.25
CA CYS A 54 -17.34 -24.88 5.55
C CYS A 54 -18.52 -25.24 6.48
N ARG A 55 -19.06 -26.46 6.36
CA ARG A 55 -20.07 -26.99 7.29
C ARG A 55 -19.48 -27.19 8.69
N LYS A 56 -18.32 -27.84 8.80
CA LYS A 56 -17.63 -28.08 10.09
C LYS A 56 -17.36 -26.78 10.83
N GLU A 57 -17.01 -25.74 10.10
CA GLU A 57 -16.73 -24.41 10.63
C GLU A 57 -17.97 -23.56 10.88
N LYS A 58 -19.17 -24.11 10.63
CA LYS A 58 -20.46 -23.43 10.77
C LYS A 58 -20.58 -22.16 9.92
N VAL A 59 -19.82 -22.12 8.83
CA VAL A 59 -19.90 -21.08 7.81
C VAL A 59 -21.11 -21.34 6.93
N LEU A 60 -21.35 -22.61 6.62
CA LEU A 60 -22.59 -23.07 6.01
C LEU A 60 -23.48 -23.71 7.07
N SER A 61 -24.77 -23.43 7.00
CA SER A 61 -25.75 -24.20 7.78
C SER A 61 -25.81 -25.66 7.29
N ASP A 62 -26.21 -26.59 8.16
CA ASP A 62 -26.39 -28.00 7.79
C ASP A 62 -27.32 -28.14 6.57
N ARG A 63 -28.41 -27.36 6.55
CA ARG A 63 -29.36 -27.30 5.44
C ARG A 63 -28.70 -26.88 4.13
N THR A 64 -27.91 -25.80 4.16
CA THR A 64 -27.24 -25.27 2.96
C THR A 64 -26.18 -26.25 2.47
N ALA A 65 -25.41 -26.87 3.37
CA ALA A 65 -24.42 -27.89 3.03
C ALA A 65 -25.06 -29.14 2.38
N ASP A 66 -26.18 -29.62 2.93
CA ASP A 66 -26.91 -30.76 2.37
C ASP A 66 -27.45 -30.44 0.97
N LEU A 67 -27.95 -29.22 0.73
CA LEU A 67 -28.38 -28.77 -0.59
C LEU A 67 -27.22 -28.67 -1.60
N CYS A 68 -26.03 -28.23 -1.16
CA CYS A 68 -24.84 -28.17 -2.01
C CYS A 68 -24.43 -29.55 -2.55
N SER A 69 -24.64 -30.61 -1.75
CA SER A 69 -24.32 -31.98 -2.15
C SER A 69 -25.11 -32.43 -3.39
N VAL A 70 -26.33 -31.92 -3.57
CA VAL A 70 -27.17 -32.20 -4.75
C VAL A 70 -26.61 -31.51 -6.00
N ILE A 71 -26.17 -30.26 -5.88
CA ILE A 71 -25.58 -29.50 -7.00
C ILE A 71 -24.25 -30.10 -7.46
N LYS A 72 -23.47 -30.72 -6.57
CA LYS A 72 -22.25 -31.46 -6.94
C LYS A 72 -22.54 -32.50 -8.04
N SER A 73 -23.64 -33.23 -7.92
CA SER A 73 -24.04 -34.22 -8.91
C SER A 73 -24.35 -33.56 -10.25
N TYR A 74 -25.04 -32.41 -10.24
CA TYR A 74 -25.39 -31.69 -11.46
C TYR A 74 -24.21 -31.00 -12.15
N ARG A 75 -23.20 -30.50 -11.43
CA ARG A 75 -21.96 -29.97 -12.02
C ARG A 75 -21.29 -31.00 -12.92
N ASN A 76 -21.29 -32.26 -12.49
CA ASN A 76 -20.67 -33.35 -13.24
C ASN A 76 -21.44 -33.74 -14.51
N LEU A 77 -22.63 -33.19 -14.74
CA LEU A 77 -23.36 -33.35 -16.00
C LEU A 77 -22.70 -32.64 -17.18
N ILE A 78 -21.63 -31.87 -16.94
CA ILE A 78 -20.77 -31.34 -18.02
C ILE A 78 -20.30 -32.46 -18.97
N HIS A 79 -20.16 -33.70 -18.47
CA HIS A 79 -19.86 -34.88 -19.28
C HIS A 79 -21.13 -35.43 -19.96
N PRO A 80 -21.25 -35.34 -21.31
CA PRO A 80 -22.49 -35.68 -22.02
C PRO A 80 -22.95 -37.13 -21.81
N GLY A 81 -22.01 -38.09 -21.72
CA GLY A 81 -22.31 -39.51 -21.56
C GLY A 81 -22.73 -39.91 -20.14
N ARG A 82 -22.62 -39.02 -19.14
CA ARG A 82 -22.92 -39.35 -17.74
C ARG A 82 -24.42 -39.59 -17.52
N MET A 83 -25.26 -38.71 -18.07
CA MET A 83 -26.73 -38.84 -17.96
C MET A 83 -27.23 -40.17 -18.53
N LEU A 84 -26.73 -40.54 -19.71
CA LEU A 84 -27.09 -41.79 -20.38
C LEU A 84 -26.60 -43.02 -19.61
N ARG A 85 -25.38 -42.97 -19.05
CA ARG A 85 -24.81 -44.08 -18.29
C ARG A 85 -25.46 -44.32 -16.94
N LEU A 86 -25.84 -43.25 -16.24
CA LEU A 86 -26.35 -43.33 -14.85
C LEU A 86 -27.88 -43.24 -14.77
N GLY A 87 -28.57 -42.99 -15.89
CA GLY A 87 -30.02 -42.83 -15.91
C GLY A 87 -30.51 -41.59 -15.13
N GLU A 88 -29.64 -40.59 -14.97
CA GLU A 88 -29.98 -39.35 -14.26
C GLU A 88 -30.98 -38.52 -15.08
N GLN A 89 -32.00 -37.97 -14.41
CA GLN A 89 -32.97 -37.10 -15.08
C GLN A 89 -32.31 -35.81 -15.57
N ALA A 90 -32.79 -35.32 -16.72
CA ALA A 90 -32.32 -34.07 -17.28
C ALA A 90 -32.70 -32.89 -16.36
N PRO A 91 -31.80 -31.91 -16.16
CA PRO A 91 -32.14 -30.67 -15.48
C PRO A 91 -33.34 -29.97 -16.13
N ASP A 92 -34.21 -29.47 -15.28
CA ASP A 92 -35.43 -28.77 -15.62
C ASP A 92 -35.47 -27.37 -14.98
N GLN A 93 -36.58 -26.65 -15.17
CA GLN A 93 -36.74 -25.31 -14.59
C GLN A 93 -36.75 -25.34 -13.06
N GLY A 94 -37.36 -26.36 -12.44
CA GLY A 94 -37.47 -26.47 -10.98
C GLY A 94 -36.11 -26.63 -10.33
N SER A 95 -35.32 -27.59 -10.81
CA SER A 95 -33.94 -27.80 -10.36
C SER A 95 -33.08 -26.55 -10.59
N ALA A 96 -33.18 -25.89 -11.75
CA ALA A 96 -32.42 -24.66 -12.04
C ALA A 96 -32.77 -23.50 -11.09
N THR A 97 -34.04 -23.38 -10.70
CA THR A 97 -34.50 -22.38 -9.72
C THR A 97 -33.89 -22.65 -8.35
N ILE A 98 -33.88 -23.92 -7.90
CA ILE A 98 -33.26 -24.33 -6.64
C ILE A 98 -31.77 -24.00 -6.63
N ALA A 99 -31.05 -24.29 -7.71
CA ALA A 99 -29.62 -24.00 -7.82
C ALA A 99 -29.32 -22.49 -7.73
N THR A 100 -30.18 -21.67 -8.31
CA THR A 100 -30.07 -20.21 -8.24
C THR A 100 -30.27 -19.68 -6.82
N ALA A 101 -31.35 -20.12 -6.17
CA ALA A 101 -31.63 -19.75 -4.78
C ALA A 101 -30.53 -20.23 -3.81
N LEU A 102 -29.89 -21.38 -4.09
CA LEU A 102 -28.81 -21.88 -3.27
C LEU A 102 -27.57 -20.97 -3.30
N ILE A 103 -27.24 -20.40 -4.46
CA ILE A 103 -26.13 -19.42 -4.55
C ILE A 103 -26.42 -18.22 -3.65
N GLU A 104 -27.65 -17.70 -3.66
CA GLU A 104 -28.04 -16.58 -2.80
C GLU A 104 -27.93 -16.94 -1.32
N MET A 105 -28.40 -18.13 -0.91
CA MET A 105 -28.26 -18.61 0.46
C MET A 105 -26.80 -18.68 0.91
N ILE A 106 -25.93 -19.28 0.08
CA ILE A 106 -24.50 -19.40 0.38
C ILE A 106 -23.84 -18.02 0.45
N THR A 107 -24.15 -17.13 -0.49
CA THR A 107 -23.58 -15.77 -0.51
C THR A 107 -23.93 -15.03 0.78
N ASN A 108 -25.18 -15.15 1.26
CA ASN A 108 -25.62 -14.53 2.50
C ASN A 108 -24.93 -15.14 3.74
N GLU A 109 -24.88 -16.47 3.84
CA GLU A 109 -24.22 -17.18 4.97
C GLU A 109 -22.71 -16.87 5.03
N LEU A 110 -22.04 -16.87 3.86
CA LEU A 110 -20.64 -16.44 3.75
C LEU A 110 -20.46 -14.98 4.19
N ALA A 111 -21.30 -14.07 3.70
CA ALA A 111 -21.19 -12.65 4.04
C ALA A 111 -21.47 -12.38 5.53
N GLU A 112 -22.40 -13.09 6.15
CA GLU A 112 -22.64 -13.02 7.60
C GLU A 112 -21.44 -13.54 8.39
N THR A 113 -20.92 -14.71 8.01
CA THR A 113 -19.78 -15.31 8.70
C THR A 113 -18.52 -14.47 8.53
N MET A 114 -18.27 -13.94 7.32
CA MET A 114 -17.16 -13.04 7.06
C MET A 114 -17.29 -11.74 7.85
N ARG A 115 -18.48 -11.14 7.96
CA ARG A 115 -18.67 -9.97 8.82
C ARG A 115 -18.43 -10.28 10.30
N ALA A 116 -18.75 -11.50 10.74
CA ALA A 116 -18.52 -11.93 12.11
C ALA A 116 -17.06 -12.31 12.41
N SER A 117 -16.27 -12.71 11.39
CA SER A 117 -14.92 -13.29 11.55
C SER A 117 -13.77 -12.47 10.96
N VAL A 118 -14.04 -11.66 9.93
CA VAL A 118 -13.06 -10.89 9.13
C VAL A 118 -13.27 -9.41 9.44
N GLY A 119 -13.07 -9.02 10.70
CA GLY A 119 -13.35 -7.69 11.29
C GLY A 119 -13.77 -6.55 10.33
N LEU A 120 -12.95 -5.53 10.15
CA LEU A 120 -13.29 -4.37 9.30
C LEU A 120 -12.65 -4.52 7.90
N THR A 121 -13.41 -4.21 6.84
CA THR A 121 -12.90 -4.21 5.46
C THR A 121 -12.15 -2.94 5.11
N ALA A 122 -11.33 -2.98 4.07
CA ALA A 122 -10.61 -1.83 3.54
C ALA A 122 -11.57 -0.66 3.18
N GLU A 123 -12.71 -0.93 2.54
CA GLU A 123 -13.70 0.09 2.19
C GLU A 123 -14.35 0.73 3.41
N GLN A 124 -14.62 -0.05 4.46
CA GLN A 124 -15.19 0.48 5.70
C GLN A 124 -14.20 1.43 6.38
N ILE A 125 -12.91 1.08 6.40
CA ILE A 125 -11.86 1.94 6.94
C ILE A 125 -11.69 3.20 6.09
N LEU A 126 -11.64 3.10 4.76
CA LEU A 126 -11.53 4.27 3.89
C LEU A 126 -12.74 5.20 4.06
N SER A 127 -13.96 4.65 4.07
CA SER A 127 -15.19 5.41 4.28
C SER A 127 -15.17 6.13 5.63
N LYS A 128 -14.65 5.49 6.68
CA LYS A 128 -14.47 6.12 8.00
C LYS A 128 -13.43 7.24 7.97
N ILE A 129 -12.31 7.05 7.27
CA ILE A 129 -11.25 8.06 7.07
C ILE A 129 -11.81 9.30 6.35
N GLN A 130 -12.64 9.11 5.31
CA GLN A 130 -13.18 10.20 4.51
C GLN A 130 -14.30 10.98 5.20
N ARG A 131 -15.16 10.29 5.97
CA ARG A 131 -16.37 10.90 6.57
C ARG A 131 -16.15 11.51 7.94
N ASP A 132 -15.16 11.03 8.70
CA ASP A 132 -14.93 11.43 10.08
C ASP A 132 -13.56 12.11 10.24
N ALA A 133 -13.57 13.42 10.49
CA ALA A 133 -12.36 14.20 10.72
C ALA A 133 -11.55 13.74 11.94
N ASN A 134 -12.15 13.00 12.88
CA ASN A 134 -11.48 12.46 14.06
C ASN A 134 -11.05 10.99 13.91
N SER A 135 -11.31 10.37 12.74
CA SER A 135 -10.97 8.97 12.47
C SER A 135 -9.50 8.64 12.75
N LEU A 136 -8.56 9.55 12.47
CA LEU A 136 -7.12 9.34 12.71
C LEU A 136 -6.80 9.02 14.18
N ASN A 137 -7.56 9.57 15.13
CA ASN A 137 -7.34 9.34 16.56
C ASN A 137 -7.66 7.91 16.98
N ILE A 138 -8.63 7.27 16.31
CA ILE A 138 -9.05 5.89 16.60
C ILE A 138 -8.52 4.88 15.58
N LEU A 139 -7.89 5.34 14.50
CA LEU A 139 -7.50 4.50 13.36
C LEU A 139 -6.62 3.31 13.79
N LYS A 140 -5.67 3.52 14.70
CA LYS A 140 -4.84 2.43 15.24
C LYS A 140 -5.65 1.33 15.91
N HIS A 141 -6.74 1.68 16.61
CA HIS A 141 -7.63 0.71 17.24
C HIS A 141 -8.47 -0.03 16.20
N LEU A 142 -8.99 0.68 15.20
CA LEU A 142 -9.74 0.07 14.09
C LEU A 142 -8.88 -0.94 13.32
N LEU A 143 -7.61 -0.63 13.10
CA LEU A 143 -6.67 -1.48 12.36
C LEU A 143 -6.31 -2.80 13.07
N VAL A 144 -6.65 -2.96 14.35
CA VAL A 144 -6.51 -4.25 15.06
C VAL A 144 -7.47 -5.29 14.51
N GLU A 145 -8.64 -4.86 14.05
CA GLU A 145 -9.69 -5.73 13.50
C GLU A 145 -9.56 -5.91 11.98
N VAL A 146 -8.59 -5.25 11.34
CA VAL A 146 -8.40 -5.29 9.88
C VAL A 146 -7.35 -6.34 9.56
N SER A 147 -7.67 -7.26 8.64
CA SER A 147 -6.72 -8.26 8.20
C SER A 147 -5.52 -7.62 7.48
N GLU A 148 -4.37 -8.30 7.48
CA GLU A 148 -3.17 -7.81 6.80
C GLU A 148 -3.41 -7.61 5.28
N HIS A 149 -4.21 -8.48 4.67
CA HIS A 149 -4.62 -8.36 3.27
C HIS A 149 -5.36 -7.05 3.02
N GLU A 150 -6.35 -6.72 3.86
CA GLU A 150 -7.13 -5.49 3.74
C GLU A 150 -6.29 -4.23 3.99
N LYS A 151 -5.29 -4.29 4.90
CA LYS A 151 -4.34 -3.18 5.09
C LYS A 151 -3.46 -2.95 3.86
N ILE A 152 -2.98 -4.02 3.23
CA ILE A 152 -2.19 -3.91 2.00
C ILE A 152 -3.06 -3.31 0.88
N ARG A 153 -4.31 -3.77 0.75
CA ARG A 153 -5.26 -3.26 -0.23
C ARG A 153 -5.60 -1.79 0.00
N LEU A 154 -5.76 -1.35 1.26
CA LEU A 154 -5.89 0.06 1.62
C LEU A 154 -4.72 0.89 1.10
N LEU A 155 -3.49 0.41 1.29
CA LEU A 155 -2.27 1.14 0.95
C LEU A 155 -1.95 1.13 -0.54
N LEU A 156 -2.19 0.03 -1.25
CA LEU A 156 -1.82 -0.08 -2.67
C LEU A 156 -2.92 0.41 -3.61
N GLU A 157 -4.20 0.28 -3.24
CA GLU A 157 -5.31 0.51 -4.15
C GLU A 157 -6.18 1.67 -3.67
N LEU A 158 -6.78 1.54 -2.49
CA LEU A 158 -7.91 2.38 -2.11
C LEU A 158 -7.51 3.82 -1.72
N ILE A 159 -6.50 3.99 -0.86
CA ILE A 159 -6.06 5.33 -0.45
C ILE A 159 -5.40 6.11 -1.59
N PRO A 160 -4.50 5.52 -2.40
CA PRO A 160 -3.96 6.20 -3.58
C PRO A 160 -5.04 6.64 -4.56
N SER A 161 -6.01 5.76 -4.86
CA SER A 161 -7.11 6.09 -5.78
C SER A 161 -7.97 7.23 -5.22
N ALA A 162 -8.36 7.15 -3.94
CA ALA A 162 -9.15 8.21 -3.29
C ALA A 162 -8.39 9.55 -3.22
N HIS A 163 -7.07 9.53 -3.09
CA HIS A 163 -6.24 10.75 -3.09
C HIS A 163 -6.17 11.37 -4.49
N GLN A 164 -6.09 10.54 -5.53
CA GLN A 164 -6.15 11.00 -6.91
C GLN A 164 -7.53 11.60 -7.24
N GLU A 165 -8.61 10.96 -6.84
CA GLU A 165 -9.97 11.50 -7.00
C GLU A 165 -10.11 12.88 -6.35
N VAL A 166 -9.57 13.08 -5.14
CA VAL A 166 -9.58 14.40 -4.49
C VAL A 166 -8.84 15.45 -5.32
N ILE A 167 -7.74 15.09 -5.99
CA ILE A 167 -6.94 16.00 -6.83
C ILE A 167 -7.66 16.37 -8.12
N GLU A 168 -8.43 15.44 -8.69
CA GLU A 168 -9.14 15.61 -9.97
C GLU A 168 -10.54 16.22 -9.78
N ASP A 169 -11.04 16.30 -8.55
CA ASP A 169 -12.35 16.85 -8.24
C ASP A 169 -12.38 18.39 -8.34
N ASP A 170 -12.67 18.87 -9.55
CA ASP A 170 -12.90 20.29 -9.86
C ASP A 170 -14.13 20.88 -9.15
N SER A 171 -14.97 20.07 -8.49
CA SER A 171 -16.19 20.52 -7.82
C SER A 171 -15.98 21.00 -6.38
N ILE A 172 -14.78 20.83 -5.81
CA ILE A 172 -14.49 21.28 -4.44
C ILE A 172 -14.35 22.81 -4.42
N VAL A 173 -15.47 23.47 -4.07
CA VAL A 173 -15.58 24.93 -4.03
C VAL A 173 -14.73 25.55 -2.90
N GLU A 174 -14.49 24.80 -1.82
CA GLU A 174 -13.71 25.26 -0.66
C GLU A 174 -12.30 24.68 -0.63
N PHE A 175 -11.30 25.52 -0.96
CA PHE A 175 -9.88 25.17 -0.95
C PHE A 175 -9.42 24.54 0.38
N ASP A 176 -9.94 25.02 1.51
CA ASP A 176 -9.57 24.51 2.83
C ASP A 176 -10.04 23.06 3.06
N GLU A 177 -11.20 22.68 2.51
CA GLU A 177 -11.72 21.31 2.64
C GLU A 177 -10.90 20.34 1.79
N PHE A 178 -10.54 20.75 0.58
CA PHE A 178 -9.63 20.01 -0.31
C PHE A 178 -8.29 19.72 0.39
N VAL A 179 -7.62 20.74 0.93
CA VAL A 179 -6.32 20.58 1.59
C VAL A 179 -6.43 19.67 2.81
N LYS A 180 -7.51 19.79 3.59
CA LYS A 180 -7.76 18.94 4.77
C LYS A 180 -7.95 17.48 4.37
N ARG A 181 -8.85 17.17 3.43
CA ARG A 181 -9.13 15.79 3.00
C ARG A 181 -7.88 15.11 2.44
N LYS A 182 -7.13 15.82 1.58
CA LYS A 182 -5.86 15.34 1.03
C LYS A 182 -4.86 14.97 2.11
N LYS A 183 -4.61 15.90 3.04
CA LYS A 183 -3.66 15.68 4.14
C LYS A 183 -4.11 14.56 5.08
N HIS A 184 -5.43 14.42 5.28
CA HIS A 184 -6.02 13.37 6.10
C HIS A 184 -5.74 11.97 5.53
N LEU A 185 -5.88 11.80 4.20
CA LEU A 185 -5.52 10.56 3.51
C LEU A 185 -4.02 10.24 3.60
N GLU A 186 -3.16 11.25 3.42
CA GLU A 186 -1.69 11.10 3.54
C GLU A 186 -1.28 10.66 4.96
N LEU A 187 -1.89 11.23 6.00
CA LEU A 187 -1.65 10.85 7.39
C LEU A 187 -2.18 9.44 7.69
N ALA A 188 -3.39 9.12 7.21
CA ALA A 188 -3.97 7.79 7.38
C ALA A 188 -3.09 6.72 6.75
N TYR A 189 -2.57 6.96 5.53
CA TYR A 189 -1.64 6.07 4.86
C TYR A 189 -0.43 5.74 5.74
N GLN A 190 0.20 6.76 6.34
CA GLN A 190 1.38 6.54 7.19
C GLN A 190 1.05 5.74 8.44
N VAL A 191 -0.10 6.00 9.08
CA VAL A 191 -0.55 5.23 10.25
C VAL A 191 -0.81 3.76 9.89
N ILE A 192 -1.39 3.50 8.72
CA ILE A 192 -1.67 2.14 8.26
C ILE A 192 -0.36 1.43 7.86
N LEU A 193 0.55 2.10 7.17
CA LEU A 193 1.88 1.60 6.82
C LEU A 193 2.69 1.22 8.07
N ASP A 194 2.57 2.00 9.14
CA ASP A 194 3.21 1.71 10.41
C ASP A 194 2.61 0.48 11.12
N SER A 195 1.40 0.04 10.74
CA SER A 195 0.67 -1.10 11.35
C SER A 195 0.80 -2.44 10.62
N VAL A 196 1.49 -2.47 9.47
CA VAL A 196 1.70 -3.70 8.67
C VAL A 196 3.10 -4.30 8.92
N SER A 197 3.24 -5.57 8.59
CA SER A 197 4.49 -6.35 8.62
C SER A 197 5.57 -5.79 7.69
N ASP A 198 6.83 -6.14 7.96
CA ASP A 198 7.96 -5.71 7.14
C ASP A 198 7.91 -6.32 5.72
N GLU A 199 7.37 -7.54 5.56
CA GLU A 199 7.08 -8.12 4.25
C GLU A 199 6.09 -7.26 3.46
N ALA A 200 5.00 -6.81 4.10
CA ALA A 200 4.05 -5.90 3.48
C ALA A 200 4.72 -4.56 3.14
N ARG A 201 5.52 -3.98 4.03
CA ARG A 201 6.25 -2.73 3.75
C ARG A 201 7.23 -2.85 2.59
N LYS A 202 7.91 -3.98 2.40
CA LYS A 202 8.73 -4.25 1.21
C LYS A 202 7.90 -4.24 -0.07
N ARG A 203 6.72 -4.86 -0.05
CA ARG A 203 5.79 -4.85 -1.18
C ARG A 203 5.33 -3.42 -1.49
N ILE A 204 4.95 -2.65 -0.47
CA ILE A 204 4.48 -1.27 -0.61
C ILE A 204 5.59 -0.32 -1.07
N ALA A 205 6.81 -0.46 -0.55
CA ALA A 205 7.95 0.32 -1.02
C ALA A 205 8.29 0.00 -2.49
N SER A 206 8.16 -1.26 -2.89
CA SER A 206 8.36 -1.69 -4.29
C SER A 206 7.30 -1.10 -5.23
N GLU A 207 6.10 -0.79 -4.74
CA GLU A 207 5.08 -0.10 -5.53
C GLU A 207 5.55 1.29 -5.97
N TYR A 208 6.25 2.03 -5.11
CA TYR A 208 6.81 3.32 -5.53
C TYR A 208 7.85 3.17 -6.64
N VAL A 209 8.61 2.07 -6.65
CA VAL A 209 9.56 1.76 -7.73
C VAL A 209 8.81 1.45 -9.03
N ARG A 210 7.67 0.75 -8.96
CA ARG A 210 6.79 0.52 -10.11
C ARG A 210 6.29 1.86 -10.65
N VAL A 211 5.71 2.70 -9.78
CA VAL A 211 5.20 4.03 -10.12
C VAL A 211 6.28 4.86 -10.81
N LEU A 212 7.49 4.89 -10.25
CA LEU A 212 8.63 5.64 -10.80
C LEU A 212 9.06 5.17 -12.21
N ARG A 213 8.83 3.90 -12.56
CA ARG A 213 9.23 3.30 -13.85
C ARG A 213 8.14 3.39 -14.92
N GLU A 214 6.89 3.27 -14.51
CA GLU A 214 5.77 3.00 -15.42
C GLU A 214 4.86 4.21 -15.61
N GLU A 215 4.75 5.10 -14.61
CA GLU A 215 3.80 6.21 -14.62
C GLU A 215 4.42 7.51 -15.13
N ASP A 216 3.58 8.50 -15.46
CA ASP A 216 4.03 9.81 -15.91
C ASP A 216 4.63 10.64 -14.76
N GLY A 217 5.44 11.64 -15.11
CA GLY A 217 6.15 12.46 -14.12
C GLY A 217 5.25 13.19 -13.11
N GLN A 218 4.03 13.57 -13.49
CA GLN A 218 3.10 14.23 -12.58
C GLN A 218 2.56 13.23 -11.55
N THR A 219 2.18 12.02 -12.00
CA THR A 219 1.75 10.93 -11.14
C THR A 219 2.86 10.51 -10.17
N VAL A 220 4.09 10.36 -10.66
CA VAL A 220 5.27 10.05 -9.83
C VAL A 220 5.47 11.10 -8.73
N GLN A 221 5.45 12.39 -9.08
CA GLN A 221 5.62 13.47 -8.09
C GLN A 221 4.50 13.51 -7.05
N ARG A 222 3.25 13.32 -7.49
CA ARG A 222 2.08 13.30 -6.59
C ARG A 222 2.16 12.13 -5.61
N TYR A 223 2.37 10.92 -6.13
CA TYR A 223 2.47 9.70 -5.33
C TYR A 223 3.66 9.76 -4.37
N GLY A 224 4.85 10.13 -4.87
CA GLY A 224 6.06 10.21 -4.08
C GLY A 224 5.94 11.20 -2.92
N LYS A 225 5.37 12.39 -3.16
CA LYS A 225 5.15 13.39 -2.11
C LYS A 225 4.17 12.90 -1.03
N ALA A 226 3.08 12.26 -1.46
CA ALA A 226 2.01 11.81 -0.58
C ALA A 226 2.42 10.59 0.26
N PHE A 227 2.94 9.55 -0.39
CA PHE A 227 2.94 8.20 0.16
C PHE A 227 4.33 7.61 0.43
N PHE A 228 5.38 8.11 -0.24
CA PHE A 228 6.75 7.61 -0.05
C PHE A 228 7.56 8.56 0.85
N LYS A 229 8.25 8.02 1.85
CA LYS A 229 9.18 8.78 2.69
C LYS A 229 10.59 8.19 2.59
N PRO A 230 11.66 8.98 2.74
CA PRO A 230 13.03 8.46 2.68
C PRO A 230 13.31 7.31 3.65
N ARG A 231 12.65 7.29 4.82
CA ARG A 231 12.72 6.15 5.77
C ARG A 231 12.26 4.81 5.18
N ASP A 232 11.41 4.82 4.15
CA ASP A 232 10.89 3.62 3.50
C ASP A 232 11.92 2.98 2.57
N MET A 233 13.01 3.71 2.23
CA MET A 233 14.10 3.18 1.43
C MET A 233 14.79 1.97 2.07
N LYS A 234 14.71 1.78 3.40
CA LYS A 234 15.23 0.55 4.05
C LYS A 234 14.60 -0.73 3.51
N PHE A 235 13.38 -0.65 2.96
CA PHE A 235 12.64 -1.78 2.43
C PHE A 235 12.90 -2.05 0.94
N LEU A 236 13.70 -1.22 0.27
CA LEU A 236 14.03 -1.38 -1.15
C LEU A 236 15.28 -2.26 -1.36
N SER A 237 15.38 -2.87 -2.54
CA SER A 237 16.60 -3.55 -3.00
C SER A 237 17.68 -2.56 -3.48
N GLY A 238 18.94 -2.98 -3.57
CA GLY A 238 20.07 -2.07 -3.87
C GLY A 238 19.91 -1.23 -5.14
N SER A 239 19.55 -1.83 -6.27
CA SER A 239 19.32 -1.08 -7.53
C SER A 239 18.12 -0.15 -7.44
N SER A 240 17.07 -0.55 -6.73
CA SER A 240 15.88 0.28 -6.51
C SER A 240 16.18 1.47 -5.59
N LYS A 241 17.02 1.30 -4.57
CA LYS A 241 17.46 2.39 -3.70
C LYS A 241 18.18 3.47 -4.49
N LEU A 242 19.13 3.09 -5.35
CA LEU A 242 19.87 4.05 -6.18
C LEU A 242 18.94 4.87 -7.08
N MET A 243 18.05 4.18 -7.80
CA MET A 243 17.05 4.82 -8.68
C MET A 243 16.16 5.82 -7.91
N VAL A 244 15.67 5.42 -6.74
CA VAL A 244 14.84 6.28 -5.89
C VAL A 244 15.65 7.47 -5.34
N SER A 245 16.89 7.25 -4.89
CA SER A 245 17.78 8.33 -4.43
C SER A 245 18.02 9.35 -5.53
N GLU A 246 18.36 8.91 -6.75
CA GLU A 246 18.58 9.79 -7.88
C GLU A 246 17.34 10.62 -8.23
N HIS A 247 16.16 10.00 -8.21
CA HIS A 247 14.90 10.70 -8.44
C HIS A 247 14.59 11.74 -7.35
N LEU A 248 14.74 11.37 -6.06
CA LEU A 248 14.47 12.29 -4.95
C LEU A 248 15.45 13.48 -4.96
N LEU A 249 16.73 13.22 -5.24
CA LEU A 249 17.75 14.27 -5.36
C LEU A 249 17.54 15.14 -6.61
N GLY A 250 17.09 14.56 -7.72
CA GLY A 250 16.78 15.28 -8.95
C GLY A 250 15.61 16.26 -8.79
N ASN A 251 14.69 15.98 -7.88
CA ASN A 251 13.56 16.86 -7.55
C ASN A 251 13.82 17.77 -6.34
N MET A 252 15.00 17.70 -5.73
CA MET A 252 15.34 18.56 -4.60
C MET A 252 15.49 20.01 -5.07
N PRO A 253 14.87 20.99 -4.40
CA PRO A 253 15.03 22.39 -4.79
C PRO A 253 16.49 22.83 -4.59
N PRO A 254 17.01 23.75 -5.42
CA PRO A 254 18.39 24.23 -5.28
C PRO A 254 18.61 25.02 -3.99
N VAL A 255 17.53 25.51 -3.37
CA VAL A 255 17.52 26.24 -2.09
C VAL A 255 16.23 25.85 -1.37
N PHE A 256 16.31 25.49 -0.09
CA PHE A 256 15.16 25.20 0.75
C PHE A 256 14.52 26.52 1.22
N ASN A 257 13.28 26.75 0.83
CA ASN A 257 12.55 28.00 1.10
C ASN A 257 11.37 27.83 2.08
N SER A 258 11.14 26.60 2.56
CA SER A 258 10.02 26.26 3.43
C SER A 258 10.33 25.02 4.26
N GLU A 259 9.65 24.85 5.38
CA GLU A 259 9.82 23.64 6.21
C GLU A 259 9.51 22.37 5.41
N SER A 260 8.48 22.40 4.58
CA SER A 260 8.10 21.27 3.73
C SER A 260 9.16 20.86 2.71
N SER A 261 10.05 21.79 2.32
CA SER A 261 11.12 21.48 1.36
C SER A 261 12.23 20.63 1.97
N PHE A 262 12.42 20.65 3.30
CA PHE A 262 13.39 19.78 3.99
C PHE A 262 12.93 18.33 4.04
N ASN A 263 11.61 18.07 4.02
CA ASN A 263 11.06 16.71 4.11
C ASN A 263 11.55 15.76 3.00
N VAL A 264 12.00 16.31 1.86
CA VAL A 264 12.57 15.53 0.76
C VAL A 264 14.00 15.06 1.08
N ALA A 265 14.73 15.85 1.88
CA ALA A 265 16.12 15.57 2.24
C ALA A 265 16.25 14.75 3.54
N THR A 266 15.27 14.87 4.46
CA THR A 266 15.30 14.19 5.77
C THR A 266 15.11 12.67 5.63
N GLY A 267 16.04 11.91 6.20
CA GLY A 267 16.14 10.46 6.17
C GLY A 267 16.83 9.91 4.93
N LEU A 268 17.32 10.77 4.02
CA LEU A 268 17.94 10.33 2.76
C LEU A 268 19.43 10.02 2.93
N ALA A 269 20.10 10.67 3.90
CA ALA A 269 21.55 10.66 4.02
C ALA A 269 22.15 9.26 4.21
N GLY A 270 21.46 8.37 4.95
CA GLY A 270 21.90 6.99 5.16
C GLY A 270 21.81 6.08 3.92
N TYR A 271 21.28 6.57 2.81
CA TYR A 271 21.16 5.83 1.56
C TYR A 271 21.98 6.45 0.41
N LEU A 272 22.79 7.46 0.71
CA LEU A 272 23.64 8.10 -0.29
C LEU A 272 24.93 7.30 -0.49
N ASP A 273 25.36 7.20 -1.74
CA ASP A 273 26.74 6.87 -2.07
C ASP A 273 27.56 8.15 -2.26
N SER A 274 28.89 8.00 -2.33
CA SER A 274 29.82 9.12 -2.50
C SER A 274 29.56 9.98 -3.75
N SER A 275 28.93 9.43 -4.79
CA SER A 275 28.59 10.15 -6.02
C SER A 275 27.39 11.09 -5.83
N LEU A 276 26.47 10.71 -4.95
CA LEU A 276 25.23 11.45 -4.67
C LEU A 276 25.36 12.50 -3.57
N ILE A 277 26.42 12.44 -2.75
CA ILE A 277 26.67 13.40 -1.67
C ILE A 277 26.63 14.85 -2.15
N SER A 278 27.23 15.14 -3.32
CA SER A 278 27.23 16.51 -3.86
C SER A 278 25.81 17.02 -4.18
N LYS A 279 24.98 16.18 -4.82
CA LYS A 279 23.59 16.53 -5.14
C LYS A 279 22.75 16.77 -3.90
N TRP A 280 23.02 16.02 -2.83
CA TRP A 280 22.31 16.17 -1.55
C TRP A 280 22.78 17.38 -0.74
N LEU A 281 24.10 17.60 -0.65
CA LEU A 281 24.69 18.64 0.20
C LEU A 281 24.54 20.05 -0.40
N ASP A 282 24.64 20.18 -1.72
CA ASP A 282 24.65 21.47 -2.40
C ASP A 282 23.42 22.34 -2.06
N PRO A 283 22.17 21.82 -2.04
CA PRO A 283 21.00 22.56 -1.56
C PRO A 283 21.11 23.09 -0.12
N PHE A 284 21.68 22.31 0.81
CA PHE A 284 21.88 22.77 2.19
C PHE A 284 22.86 23.94 2.24
N VAL A 285 24.02 23.80 1.58
CA VAL A 285 25.04 24.85 1.54
C VAL A 285 24.47 26.14 0.93
N ARG A 286 23.79 26.03 -0.21
CA ARG A 286 23.16 27.19 -0.89
C ARG A 286 22.11 27.86 -0.01
N THR A 287 21.33 27.08 0.74
CA THR A 287 20.35 27.61 1.70
C THR A 287 21.02 28.38 2.83
N LEU A 288 22.06 27.81 3.43
CA LEU A 288 22.77 28.41 4.56
C LEU A 288 23.45 29.73 4.20
N VAL A 289 23.98 29.84 2.98
CA VAL A 289 24.65 31.06 2.49
C VAL A 289 23.73 32.05 1.78
N SER A 290 22.43 31.74 1.67
CA SER A 290 21.46 32.60 0.98
C SER A 290 21.06 33.82 1.81
N SER A 291 20.27 34.71 1.22
CA SER A 291 19.62 35.83 1.93
C SER A 291 18.29 35.45 2.60
N LEU A 292 17.98 34.16 2.73
CA LEU A 292 16.75 33.71 3.39
C LEU A 292 16.75 34.02 4.89
N ASP A 293 15.55 33.94 5.46
CA ASP A 293 15.28 34.13 6.89
C ASP A 293 16.13 33.20 7.77
N ASP A 294 16.58 33.74 8.91
CA ASP A 294 17.47 33.03 9.82
C ASP A 294 16.81 31.78 10.41
N SER A 295 15.49 31.74 10.59
CA SER A 295 14.79 30.54 11.08
C SER A 295 14.94 29.36 10.10
N ILE A 296 14.88 29.62 8.79
CA ILE A 296 15.07 28.62 7.74
C ILE A 296 16.51 28.12 7.77
N LYS A 297 17.49 29.01 7.94
CA LYS A 297 18.91 28.65 8.03
C LYS A 297 19.22 27.84 9.28
N THR A 298 18.68 28.23 10.44
CA THR A 298 18.83 27.47 11.70
C THR A 298 18.27 26.07 11.53
N ARG A 299 17.08 25.93 10.95
CA ARG A 299 16.47 24.62 10.67
C ARG A 299 17.32 23.82 9.67
N CYS A 300 17.78 24.44 8.60
CA CYS A 300 18.64 23.84 7.59
C CYS A 300 19.93 23.27 8.20
N ARG A 301 20.60 24.02 9.08
CA ARG A 301 21.81 23.59 9.79
C ARG A 301 21.51 22.40 10.70
N ALA A 302 20.46 22.50 11.51
CA ALA A 302 20.05 21.42 12.41
C ALA A 302 19.72 20.13 11.66
N THR A 303 18.97 20.22 10.56
CA THR A 303 18.66 19.06 9.71
C THR A 303 19.91 18.48 9.07
N LEU A 304 20.81 19.31 8.53
CA LEU A 304 22.07 18.84 7.95
C LEU A 304 22.89 18.05 8.96
N ILE A 305 23.09 18.61 10.16
CA ILE A 305 23.85 17.95 11.24
C ILE A 305 23.19 16.64 11.64
N MET A 306 21.88 16.64 11.92
CA MET A 306 21.12 15.44 12.27
C MET A 306 21.24 14.33 11.22
N GLU A 307 21.17 14.68 9.94
CA GLU A 307 21.28 13.71 8.86
C GLU A 307 22.69 13.13 8.72
N THR A 308 23.75 13.85 9.12
CA THR A 308 25.12 13.34 9.03
C THR A 308 25.35 12.11 9.91
N TRP A 309 24.60 11.95 11.01
CA TRP A 309 24.62 10.76 11.86
C TRP A 309 24.18 9.48 11.14
N LEU A 310 23.45 9.62 10.03
CA LEU A 310 23.00 8.48 9.22
C LEU A 310 24.03 8.10 8.15
N ILE A 311 25.03 8.95 7.89
CA ILE A 311 26.01 8.75 6.82
C ILE A 311 27.12 7.82 7.32
N GLY A 312 27.38 6.73 6.59
CA GLY A 312 28.51 5.85 6.90
C GLY A 312 29.87 6.54 6.74
N ASN A 313 30.88 6.12 7.52
CA ASN A 313 32.21 6.74 7.59
C ASN A 313 32.87 7.04 6.23
N GLU A 314 32.74 6.14 5.24
CA GLU A 314 33.29 6.34 3.90
C GLU A 314 32.65 7.55 3.19
N ASN A 315 31.32 7.66 3.28
CA ASN A 315 30.55 8.75 2.67
C ASN A 315 30.70 10.05 3.45
N LEU A 316 30.98 9.99 4.76
CA LEU A 316 31.29 11.16 5.58
C LEU A 316 32.55 11.87 5.07
N GLN A 317 33.59 11.13 4.68
CA GLN A 317 34.80 11.72 4.10
C GLN A 317 34.51 12.42 2.76
N ALA A 318 33.64 11.85 1.93
CA ALA A 318 33.19 12.50 0.69
C ALA A 318 32.43 13.80 0.99
N LEU A 319 31.60 13.82 2.04
CA LEU A 319 30.90 15.01 2.51
C LEU A 319 31.87 16.10 2.98
N LEU A 320 32.82 15.77 3.84
CA LEU A 320 33.81 16.71 4.36
C LEU A 320 34.65 17.31 3.22
N LYS A 321 35.09 16.49 2.28
CA LYS A 321 35.81 16.95 1.07
C LYS A 321 34.97 17.91 0.22
N ARG A 322 33.65 17.67 0.13
CA ARG A 322 32.75 18.58 -0.59
C ARG A 322 32.60 19.92 0.14
N LEU A 323 32.52 19.94 1.47
CA LEU A 323 32.54 21.17 2.27
C LEU A 323 33.86 21.93 2.11
N ASP A 324 35.01 21.24 2.09
CA ASP A 324 36.33 21.84 1.84
C ASP A 324 36.41 22.53 0.48
N THR A 325 35.72 21.97 -0.52
CA THR A 325 35.59 22.60 -1.85
C THR A 325 34.85 23.93 -1.76
N TYR A 326 33.72 23.98 -1.03
CA TYR A 326 32.98 25.23 -0.82
C TYR A 326 33.78 26.28 -0.04
N ILE A 327 34.48 25.86 1.02
CA ILE A 327 35.36 26.75 1.80
C ILE A 327 36.41 27.37 0.88
N SER A 328 37.04 26.55 0.03
CA SER A 328 38.06 27.02 -0.93
C SER A 328 37.48 28.02 -1.93
N ILE A 329 36.28 27.76 -2.47
CA ILE A 329 35.58 28.66 -3.41
C ILE A 329 35.24 30.00 -2.76
N TYR A 330 34.71 30.01 -1.53
CA TYR A 330 34.37 31.27 -0.86
C TYR A 330 35.62 32.06 -0.46
N LYS A 331 36.71 31.39 -0.06
CA LYS A 331 38.01 32.04 0.16
C LYS A 331 38.57 32.69 -1.11
N SER A 332 38.54 31.99 -2.24
CA SER A 332 39.02 32.55 -3.51
C SER A 332 38.18 33.74 -3.98
N ASN A 333 36.92 33.82 -3.58
CA ASN A 333 36.01 34.92 -3.90
C ASN A 333 36.05 36.07 -2.87
N ASN A 334 36.96 36.04 -1.89
CA ASN A 334 37.05 36.99 -0.77
C ASN A 334 35.75 37.12 0.06
N ASP A 335 34.93 36.06 0.13
CA ASP A 335 33.72 36.01 0.95
C ASP A 335 34.01 35.31 2.29
N SER A 336 34.67 36.04 3.19
CA SER A 336 35.11 35.50 4.49
C SER A 336 33.94 35.02 5.34
N VAL A 337 32.81 35.74 5.32
CA VAL A 337 31.60 35.41 6.10
C VAL A 337 31.05 34.04 5.70
N LYS A 338 30.87 33.78 4.40
CA LYS A 338 30.40 32.46 3.94
C LYS A 338 31.43 31.37 4.20
N SER A 339 32.71 31.65 3.99
CA SER A 339 33.78 30.67 4.28
C SER A 339 33.79 30.26 5.75
N GLU A 340 33.67 31.21 6.68
CA GLU A 340 33.67 30.93 8.12
C GLU A 340 32.43 30.15 8.54
N LEU A 341 31.26 30.47 7.98
CA LEU A 341 30.03 29.74 8.23
C LEU A 341 30.17 28.26 7.83
N ILE A 342 30.64 27.97 6.61
CA ILE A 342 30.79 26.59 6.14
C ILE A 342 31.90 25.85 6.91
N GLN A 343 32.98 26.55 7.28
CA GLN A 343 34.02 25.98 8.15
C GLN A 343 33.46 25.59 9.53
N SER A 344 32.62 26.43 10.13
CA SER A 344 31.96 26.13 11.42
C SER A 344 31.11 24.86 11.33
N ILE A 345 30.29 24.73 10.28
CA ILE A 345 29.46 23.54 10.06
C ILE A 345 30.30 22.29 9.84
N ARG A 346 31.36 22.39 9.03
CA ARG A 346 32.29 21.29 8.78
C ARG A 346 32.91 20.78 10.09
N ASN A 347 33.39 21.69 10.93
CA ASN A 347 34.01 21.33 12.22
C ASN A 347 32.99 20.69 13.17
N GLU A 348 31.75 21.19 13.19
CA GLU A 348 30.67 20.62 13.99
C GLU A 348 30.35 19.18 13.56
N ILE A 349 30.21 18.93 12.27
CA ILE A 349 30.00 17.58 11.71
C ILE A 349 31.16 16.64 12.05
N GLU A 350 32.41 17.12 11.96
CA GLU A 350 33.60 16.33 12.28
C GLU A 350 33.65 15.95 13.77
N ILE A 351 33.36 16.90 14.67
CA ILE A 351 33.31 16.66 16.11
C ILE A 351 32.21 15.66 16.46
N ASP A 352 30.99 15.88 15.96
CA ASP A 352 29.82 15.05 16.27
C ASP A 352 30.00 13.59 15.83
N ASN A 353 30.73 13.34 14.75
CA ASN A 353 30.96 11.98 14.24
C ASN A 353 32.24 11.30 14.77
N THR A 354 33.00 11.97 15.65
CA THR A 354 34.21 11.40 16.29
C THR A 354 33.91 10.82 17.68
N ILE A 355 32.75 11.16 18.25
CA ILE A 355 32.25 10.69 19.56
C ILE A 355 31.38 9.45 19.33
#